data_AF-A0A7W5VMY3-F1
#
_entry.id   AF-A0A7W5VMY3-F1
#
_cell.length_a   1.000
_cell.length_b   1.000
_cell.length_c   1.000
_cell.angle_alpha   90.00
_cell.angle_beta   90.00
_cell.angle_gamma   90.00
#
_symmetry.space_group_name_H-M   'P 1'
#
loop_
_entity.id
_entity.type
_entity.pdbx_description
1 polymer ?
#
loop_
_entity_poly.entity_id
_entity_poly.type
_entity_poly.pdbx_seq_one_letter_code
_entity_poly.pdbx_strand_id
1 'polypeptide(L)'
;MKKQRFTEEQIIGVLKEQEAGAKAADLCRKHGISEATFYNWKAKYGGMEVSEAKRLKALEDENTRLKKLLAEQMLDAAALRELLAKKW
;
A
#
# COMPACT_ATOMS: atom_id res chain seq x y z
N MET A 1 -6.23 -10.95 -3.56
CA MET A 1 -5.53 -10.45 -2.34
C MET A 1 -6.19 -11.02 -1.11
N LYS A 2 -5.43 -11.48 -0.11
CA LYS A 2 -6.00 -11.83 1.20
C LYS A 2 -6.78 -10.63 1.73
N LYS A 3 -8.02 -10.85 2.16
CA LYS A 3 -8.84 -9.80 2.77
C LYS A 3 -8.14 -9.37 4.05
N GLN A 4 -7.57 -8.16 4.06
CA GLN A 4 -6.97 -7.60 5.26
C GLN A 4 -8.08 -7.40 6.30
N ARG A 5 -7.82 -7.79 7.56
CA ARG A 5 -8.79 -7.66 8.65
C ARG A 5 -9.11 -6.20 8.97
N PHE A 6 -8.16 -5.30 8.75
CA PHE A 6 -8.29 -3.86 8.96
C PHE A 6 -7.96 -3.10 7.67
N THR A 7 -8.74 -2.05 7.38
CA THR A 7 -8.43 -1.09 6.32
C THR A 7 -7.43 -0.05 6.81
N GLU A 8 -6.75 0.64 5.89
CA GLU A 8 -5.80 1.70 6.23
C GLU A 8 -6.48 2.85 6.98
N GLU A 9 -7.72 3.16 6.63
CA GLU A 9 -8.52 4.18 7.32
C GLU A 9 -8.85 3.77 8.76
N GLN A 10 -9.15 2.49 9.00
CA GLN A 10 -9.36 1.97 10.35
C GLN A 10 -8.06 2.05 11.17
N ILE A 11 -6.93 1.69 10.56
CA ILE A 11 -5.61 1.77 11.20
C ILE A 11 -5.29 3.21 11.60
N ILE A 12 -5.41 4.16 10.66
CA ILE A 12 -5.14 5.58 10.90
C ILE A 12 -6.08 6.13 11.96
N GLY A 13 -7.36 5.74 11.96
CA GLY A 13 -8.31 6.13 13.01
C GLY A 13 -7.85 5.71 14.41
N VAL A 14 -7.37 4.47 14.57
CA VAL A 14 -6.83 3.98 15.85
C VAL A 14 -5.58 4.75 16.28
N LEU A 15 -4.69 5.09 15.34
CA LEU A 15 -3.49 5.89 15.65
C LEU A 15 -3.86 7.31 16.08
N LYS A 16 -4.87 7.93 15.45
CA LYS A 16 -5.39 9.24 15.84
C LYS A 16 -6.02 9.24 17.23
N GLU A 17 -6.73 8.18 17.61
CA GLU A 17 -7.22 8.04 19.00
C GLU A 17 -6.05 8.07 20.00
N GLN A 18 -4.90 7.45 19.67
CA GLN A 18 -3.70 7.51 20.50
C GLN A 18 -3.07 8.91 20.52
N GLU A 19 -2.99 9.58 19.37
CA GLU A 19 -2.51 10.96 19.26
C GLU A 19 -3.38 11.94 20.06
N ALA A 20 -4.69 11.68 20.15
CA ALA A 20 -5.64 12.40 20.99
C ALA A 20 -5.55 12.05 22.49
N GLY A 21 -4.63 11.17 22.89
CA GLY A 21 -4.32 10.86 24.30
C GLY A 21 -4.83 9.51 24.81
N ALA A 22 -5.46 8.67 23.99
CA ALA A 22 -5.82 7.31 24.40
C ALA A 22 -4.57 6.45 24.62
N LYS A 23 -4.62 5.56 25.62
CA LYS A 23 -3.50 4.63 25.90
C LYS A 23 -3.46 3.51 24.86
N ALA A 24 -2.27 3.22 24.34
CA ALA A 24 -2.07 2.15 23.36
C ALA A 24 -2.60 0.79 23.83
N ALA A 25 -2.41 0.44 25.10
CA ALA A 25 -2.91 -0.80 25.68
C ALA A 25 -4.44 -0.94 25.62
N ASP A 26 -5.17 0.16 25.84
CA ASP A 26 -6.63 0.16 25.82
C ASP A 26 -7.17 0.06 24.39
N LEU A 27 -6.50 0.73 23.45
CA LEU A 27 -6.76 0.60 22.02
C LEU A 27 -6.50 -0.84 21.53
N CYS A 28 -5.41 -1.46 21.99
CA CYS A 28 -5.09 -2.84 21.64
C CYS A 28 -6.19 -3.81 22.08
N ARG A 29 -6.70 -3.67 23.31
CA ARG A 29 -7.84 -4.44 23.81
C ARG A 29 -9.12 -4.16 23.04
N LYS A 30 -9.46 -2.89 22.85
CA LYS A 30 -10.68 -2.44 22.14
C LYS A 30 -10.76 -2.98 20.71
N HIS A 31 -9.63 -2.96 20.00
CA HIS A 31 -9.57 -3.39 18.59
C HIS A 31 -9.13 -4.85 18.42
N GLY A 32 -8.82 -5.56 19.51
CA GLY A 32 -8.40 -6.97 19.46
C GLY A 32 -7.10 -7.17 18.68
N ILE A 33 -6.13 -6.27 18.88
CA ILE A 33 -4.79 -6.30 18.27
C ILE A 33 -3.72 -6.38 19.36
N SER A 34 -2.54 -6.86 19.01
CA SER A 34 -1.39 -6.83 19.91
C SER A 34 -0.72 -5.46 19.92
N GLU A 35 0.02 -5.11 20.99
CA GLU A 35 0.83 -3.89 21.01
C GLU A 35 1.87 -3.87 19.90
N ALA A 36 2.48 -5.02 19.57
CA ALA A 36 3.39 -5.14 18.45
C ALA A 36 2.71 -4.74 17.11
N THR A 37 1.46 -5.18 16.90
CA THR A 37 0.67 -4.76 15.73
C THR A 37 0.44 -3.25 15.72
N PHE A 38 0.06 -2.67 16.87
CA PHE A 38 -0.16 -1.23 17.00
C PHE A 38 1.10 -0.42 16.66
N TYR A 39 2.27 -0.80 17.18
CA TYR A 39 3.51 -0.08 16.89
C TYR A 39 3.99 -0.28 15.45
N ASN A 40 3.76 -1.44 14.84
CA ASN A 40 4.00 -1.64 13.40
C ASN A 40 3.11 -0.72 12.55
N TRP A 41 1.84 -0.54 12.94
CA TRP A 41 0.96 0.43 12.30
C TRP A 41 1.46 1.85 12.49
N LYS A 42 1.88 2.22 13.70
CA LYS A 42 2.42 3.55 14.00
C LYS A 42 3.68 3.85 13.17
N ALA A 43 4.57 2.88 12.99
CA ALA A 43 5.76 3.04 12.15
C ALA A 43 5.42 3.23 10.66
N LYS A 44 4.35 2.59 10.18
CA LYS A 44 3.95 2.64 8.76
C LYS A 44 3.02 3.81 8.41
N TYR A 45 2.12 4.16 9.32
CA TYR A 45 1.00 5.08 9.06
C TYR A 45 0.93 6.24 10.06
N GLY A 46 1.83 6.32 11.04
CA GLY A 46 1.85 7.41 12.02
C GLY A 46 2.10 8.76 11.35
N GLY A 47 1.34 9.78 11.75
CA GLY A 47 1.38 11.12 11.14
C GLY A 47 0.80 11.20 9.72
N MET A 48 0.22 10.12 9.19
CA MET A 48 -0.42 10.10 7.86
C MET A 48 -1.92 10.39 7.97
N GLU A 49 -2.41 11.31 7.14
CA GLU A 49 -3.84 11.53 6.98
C GLU A 49 -4.51 10.45 6.14
N VAL A 50 -5.80 10.21 6.38
CA VAL A 50 -6.59 9.23 5.60
C VAL A 50 -6.58 9.56 4.10
N SER A 51 -6.61 10.85 3.75
CA SER A 51 -6.52 11.31 2.36
C SER A 51 -5.16 11.00 1.73
N GLU A 52 -4.07 11.09 2.49
CA GLU A 52 -2.72 10.76 2.05
C GLU A 52 -2.57 9.26 1.82
N ALA A 53 -3.10 8.43 2.72
CA ALA A 53 -3.09 6.97 2.56
C ALA A 53 -3.85 6.52 1.30
N LYS A 54 -5.04 7.09 1.05
CA LYS A 54 -5.82 6.81 -0.17
C LYS A 54 -5.07 7.23 -1.43
N ARG A 55 -4.44 8.41 -1.41
CA ARG A 55 -3.65 8.92 -2.54
C ARG A 55 -2.44 8.03 -2.80
N LEU A 56 -1.72 7.61 -1.75
CA LEU A 56 -0.57 6.73 -1.86
C LEU A 56 -0.97 5.40 -2.51
N LYS A 57 -2.04 4.77 -2.03
CA LYS A 57 -2.55 3.52 -2.61
C LYS A 57 -2.92 3.65 -4.09
N ALA A 58 -3.62 4.73 -4.46
CA ALA A 58 -3.96 4.98 -5.86
C ALA A 58 -2.71 5.14 -6.74
N LEU A 59 -1.67 5.80 -6.23
CA LEU A 59 -0.39 5.94 -6.92
C LEU A 59 0.36 4.60 -7.04
N GLU A 60 0.34 3.76 -6.02
CA GLU A 60 0.94 2.42 -6.05
C GLU A 60 0.24 1.50 -7.06
N ASP A 61 -1.09 1.53 -7.09
CA ASP A 61 -1.91 0.77 -8.04
C ASP A 61 -1.62 1.22 -9.49
N GLU A 62 -1.59 2.53 -9.74
CA GLU A 62 -1.28 3.08 -11.05
C GLU A 62 0.17 2.77 -11.46
N ASN A 63 1.13 2.89 -10.55
CA ASN A 63 2.53 2.55 -10.82
C ASN A 63 2.69 1.07 -11.21
N THR A 64 1.96 0.19 -10.52
CA THR A 64 1.93 -1.24 -10.84
C THR A 64 1.37 -1.50 -12.24
N ARG A 65 0.27 -0.82 -12.58
CA ARG A 65 -0.33 -0.90 -13.92
C ARG A 65 0.62 -0.40 -15.00
N LEU A 66 1.26 0.76 -14.79
CA LEU A 66 2.19 1.36 -15.73
C LEU A 66 3.43 0.48 -15.95
N LYS A 67 3.99 -0.11 -14.89
CA LYS A 67 5.10 -1.06 -14.99
C LYS A 67 4.75 -2.28 -15.83
N LYS A 68 3.53 -2.82 -15.65
CA LYS A 68 3.05 -3.96 -16.45
C LYS A 68 2.94 -3.59 -17.93
N LEU A 69 2.29 -2.46 -18.24
CA LEU A 69 2.14 -1.99 -19.62
C LEU A 69 3.50 -1.74 -20.28
N LEU A 70 4.44 -1.13 -19.54
CA LEU A 70 5.79 -0.89 -20.03
C LEU A 70 6.51 -2.21 -20.34
N ALA A 71 6.43 -3.20 -19.46
CA ALA A 71 7.04 -4.51 -19.70
C ALA A 71 6.46 -5.21 -20.93
N GLU A 72 5.13 -5.18 -21.09
CA GLU A 72 4.44 -5.73 -22.27
C GLU A 72 4.92 -5.02 -23.56
N GLN A 73 4.96 -3.69 -23.57
CA GLN A 73 5.44 -2.92 -24.72
C GLN A 73 6.93 -3.17 -25.04
N MET A 74 7.77 -3.35 -24.03
CA MET A 74 9.18 -3.68 -24.22
C MET A 74 9.36 -5.07 -24.85
N LEU A 75 8.53 -6.04 -24.48
CA LEU A 75 8.54 -7.38 -25.08
C LEU A 75 8.09 -7.33 -26.54
N ASP A 76 7.01 -6.61 -26.85
CA ASP A 76 6.52 -6.43 -28.22
C ASP A 76 7.59 -5.77 -29.10
N ALA A 77 8.22 -4.70 -28.59
CA ALA A 77 9.29 -4.01 -29.30
C ALA A 77 10.50 -4.91 -29.55
N ALA A 78 10.88 -5.77 -28.59
CA ALA A 78 11.96 -6.73 -28.74
C ALA A 78 11.63 -7.78 -29.82
N ALA A 79 10.43 -8.34 -29.80
CA ALA A 79 9.97 -9.32 -30.80
C ALA A 79 9.97 -8.72 -32.22
N LEU A 80 9.48 -7.48 -32.37
CA LEU A 80 9.50 -6.78 -33.66
C LEU A 80 10.91 -6.54 -34.18
N ARG A 81 11.84 -6.13 -33.31
CA ARG A 81 13.26 -5.95 -33.68
C ARG A 81 13.89 -7.27 -34.12
N GLU A 82 13.62 -8.38 -33.43
CA GLU A 82 14.13 -9.69 -33.81
C GLU A 82 13.62 -10.16 -35.18
N LEU A 83 12.32 -9.96 -35.46
CA LEU A 83 11.72 -10.28 -36.75
C LEU A 83 12.34 -9.47 -37.90
N LEU A 84 12.61 -8.18 -37.67
CA LEU A 84 13.26 -7.32 -38.66
C LEU A 84 14.72 -7.71 -38.90
N ALA A 85 15.43 -8.13 -37.85
CA ALA A 85 16.83 -8.58 -37.95
C ALA A 85 16.97 -9.89 -38.74
N LYS A 86 15.97 -10.78 -38.72
CA LYS A 86 15.96 -12.06 -39.46
C LYS A 86 15.65 -11.94 -40.95
N LYS A 87 15.29 -10.74 -41.45
CA LYS A 87 14.91 -10.53 -42.87
C LYS A 87 16.10 -10.32 -43.83
N TRP A 88 17.33 -10.53 -43.37
CA TRP A 88 18.55 -10.32 -44.15
C TRP A 88 19.50 -11.50 -43.98
#